data_AF-A0A1H1N1M1-F1
#
_entry.id   AF-A0A1H1N1M1-F1
#
_cell.length_a   1.000
_cell.length_b   1.000
_cell.length_c   1.000
_cell.angle_alpha   90.00
_cell.angle_beta   90.00
_cell.angle_gamma   90.00
#
_symmetry.space_group_name_H-M   'P 1'
#
loop_
_entity.id
_entity.type
_entity.pdbx_description
1 polymer ?
#
loop_
_entity_poly.entity_id
_entity_poly.type
_entity_poly.pdbx_seq_one_letter_code
_entity_poly.pdbx_strand_id
1 'polypeptide(L)'
;MTTKEKIMVCVYYGPHGERLIRRGVELAARLNCPLHVLSVIPVSMEELSQKQEAYLNLWRIRCAESGALFFVEHASSRPAVAVIAEIARKRQITGIIVGQSAQSRWQELIRGSFTNELLRRVGKIDLHIVAVQRMDNDLEETHERGIHVTVRRAGAEYELSHSLPDNGTVAMGIFFKNLNTEFDSGLLKLKNGDGFAYFKIRKGVVADAAFPPFLEKSKKK
;
A
#
# COMPACT_ATOMS: atom_id res chain seq x y z
N MET A 1 22.50 28.81 -15.74
CA MET A 1 22.75 27.41 -15.36
C MET A 1 21.53 26.59 -15.77
N THR A 2 21.66 25.70 -16.75
CA THR A 2 20.60 24.76 -17.12
C THR A 2 20.42 23.77 -15.97
N THR A 3 19.32 23.89 -15.21
CA THR A 3 18.91 22.88 -14.24
C THR A 3 18.63 21.60 -15.02
N LYS A 4 19.53 20.62 -14.91
CA LYS A 4 19.29 19.29 -15.47
C LYS A 4 18.11 18.68 -14.73
N GLU A 5 17.15 18.18 -15.50
CA GLU A 5 15.99 17.45 -14.98
C GLU A 5 16.45 16.39 -13.98
N LYS A 6 15.71 16.22 -12.88
CA LYS A 6 15.97 15.23 -11.85
C LYS A 6 14.68 14.92 -11.12
N ILE A 7 14.27 13.68 -11.17
CA ILE A 7 12.99 13.28 -10.59
C ILE A 7 13.17 12.45 -9.32
N MET A 8 12.22 12.58 -8.40
CA MET A 8 12.18 11.83 -7.15
C MET A 8 10.84 11.13 -6.99
N VAL A 9 10.85 9.81 -6.79
CA VAL A 9 9.67 9.03 -6.41
C VAL A 9 9.62 8.93 -4.90
N CYS A 10 8.48 9.28 -4.30
CA CYS A 10 8.24 9.05 -2.88
C CYS A 10 7.47 7.74 -2.70
N VAL A 11 8.08 6.79 -1.98
CA VAL A 11 7.48 5.50 -1.66
C VAL A 11 7.28 5.34 -0.16
N TYR A 12 6.41 4.40 0.20
CA TYR A 12 6.19 3.94 1.56
C TYR A 12 6.23 2.40 1.58
N TYR A 13 6.30 1.79 2.75
CA TYR A 13 6.17 0.33 2.84
C TYR A 13 4.77 -0.13 2.34
N GLY A 14 4.72 -1.25 1.63
CA GLY A 14 3.49 -1.85 1.09
C GLY A 14 3.48 -2.05 -0.44
N PRO A 15 2.41 -2.65 -0.98
CA PRO A 15 2.42 -3.25 -2.32
C PRO A 15 2.62 -2.25 -3.47
N HIS A 16 2.25 -0.97 -3.28
CA HIS A 16 2.23 0.00 -4.37
C HIS A 16 3.57 0.64 -4.73
N GLY A 17 4.61 0.46 -3.91
CA GLY A 17 5.91 1.09 -4.16
C GLY A 17 6.56 0.60 -5.46
N GLU A 18 6.34 -0.65 -5.86
CA GLU A 18 6.93 -1.23 -7.06
C GLU A 18 6.42 -0.52 -8.33
N ARG A 19 5.11 -0.31 -8.40
CA ARG A 19 4.47 0.42 -9.51
C ARG A 19 4.98 1.86 -9.58
N LEU A 20 5.15 2.53 -8.43
CA LEU A 20 5.68 3.89 -8.39
C LEU A 20 7.13 3.97 -8.87
N ILE A 21 7.98 3.05 -8.40
CA ILE A 21 9.38 2.98 -8.81
C ILE A 21 9.46 2.70 -10.32
N ARG A 22 8.72 1.70 -10.82
CA ARG A 22 8.67 1.39 -12.26
C ARG A 22 8.24 2.59 -13.09
N ARG A 23 7.20 3.32 -12.66
CA ARG A 23 6.78 4.56 -13.32
C ARG A 23 7.83 5.65 -13.29
N GLY A 24 8.53 5.80 -12.17
CA GLY A 24 9.68 6.70 -12.08
C GLY A 24 10.78 6.34 -13.06
N VAL A 25 11.12 5.06 -13.19
CA VAL A 25 12.15 4.57 -14.14
C VAL A 25 11.74 4.89 -15.57
N GLU A 26 10.50 4.59 -15.95
CA GLU A 26 9.97 4.91 -17.29
C GLU A 26 10.06 6.42 -17.59
N LEU A 27 9.69 7.27 -16.64
CA LEU A 27 9.73 8.73 -16.81
C LEU A 27 11.16 9.26 -16.85
N ALA A 28 12.03 8.79 -15.96
CA ALA A 28 13.45 9.17 -15.95
C ALA A 28 14.14 8.81 -17.26
N ALA A 29 13.86 7.61 -17.80
CA ALA A 29 14.39 7.18 -19.08
C ALA A 29 13.92 8.08 -20.24
N ARG A 30 12.62 8.43 -20.27
CA ARG A 30 12.05 9.32 -21.29
C ARG A 30 12.62 10.74 -21.23
N LEU A 31 12.87 11.24 -20.03
CA LEU A 31 13.44 12.57 -19.78
C LEU A 31 14.98 12.57 -19.82
N ASN A 32 15.60 11.40 -19.97
CA ASN A 32 17.04 11.19 -19.88
C ASN A 32 17.66 11.86 -18.63
N CYS A 33 17.05 11.59 -17.47
CA CYS A 33 17.38 12.25 -16.22
C CYS A 33 17.65 11.28 -15.07
N PRO A 34 18.37 11.71 -14.01
CA PRO A 34 18.57 10.86 -12.83
C PRO A 34 17.26 10.61 -12.08
N LEU A 35 17.12 9.40 -11.53
CA LEU A 35 16.02 9.00 -10.68
C LEU A 35 16.47 8.83 -9.23
N HIS A 36 15.75 9.48 -8.33
CA HIS A 36 15.87 9.32 -6.89
C HIS A 36 14.62 8.62 -6.35
N VAL A 37 14.78 7.76 -5.36
CA VAL A 37 13.67 7.13 -4.66
C VAL A 37 13.84 7.37 -3.17
N LEU A 38 12.85 8.03 -2.57
CA LEU A 38 12.84 8.41 -1.17
C LEU A 38 11.74 7.65 -0.45
N SER A 39 12.09 7.01 0.66
CA SER A 39 11.13 6.54 1.67
C SER A 39 11.24 7.39 2.92
N VAL A 40 10.14 8.00 3.37
CA VAL A 40 10.10 8.70 4.67
C VAL A 40 9.36 7.83 5.67
N ILE A 41 10.02 7.43 6.76
CA ILE A 41 9.45 6.54 7.77
C ILE A 41 9.19 7.30 9.08
N PRO A 42 8.09 7.00 9.81
CA PRO A 42 7.74 7.69 11.05
C PRO A 42 8.58 7.25 12.25
N VAL A 43 9.11 6.02 12.19
CA VAL A 43 9.90 5.35 13.24
C VAL A 43 11.34 5.22 12.79
N SER A 44 12.26 4.97 13.72
CA SER A 44 13.66 4.74 13.35
C SER A 44 13.82 3.40 12.60
N MET A 45 14.97 3.17 11.98
CA MET A 45 15.21 1.91 11.26
C MET A 45 15.19 0.71 12.20
N GLU A 46 15.63 0.89 13.44
CA GLU A 46 15.67 -0.15 14.49
C GLU A 46 14.27 -0.55 14.99
N GLU A 47 13.27 0.32 14.80
CA GLU A 47 11.89 0.12 15.22
C GLU A 47 11.00 -0.50 14.12
N LEU A 48 11.56 -0.75 12.94
CA LEU A 48 10.82 -1.36 11.83
C LEU A 48 10.51 -2.83 12.12
N SER A 49 9.27 -3.23 11.86
CA SER A 49 8.91 -4.65 11.79
C SER A 49 9.62 -5.33 10.61
N GLN A 50 9.84 -6.65 10.73
CA GLN A 50 10.43 -7.47 9.67
C GLN A 50 9.72 -7.30 8.31
N LYS A 51 8.39 -7.10 8.32
CA LYS A 51 7.61 -6.86 7.11
C LYS A 51 7.91 -5.50 6.48
N GLN A 52 8.07 -4.45 7.28
CA GLN A 52 8.41 -3.12 6.78
C GLN A 52 9.83 -3.10 6.21
N GLU A 53 10.77 -3.74 6.91
CA GLU A 53 12.15 -3.89 6.46
C GLU A 53 12.24 -4.66 5.13
N ALA A 54 11.45 -5.73 4.97
CA ALA A 54 11.37 -6.48 3.72
C ALA A 54 10.95 -5.61 2.53
N TYR A 55 10.00 -4.68 2.71
CA TYR A 55 9.62 -3.73 1.65
C TYR A 55 10.75 -2.76 1.32
N LEU A 56 11.47 -2.21 2.32
CA LEU A 56 12.59 -1.31 2.05
C LEU A 56 13.73 -2.02 1.30
N ASN A 57 14.01 -3.28 1.66
CA ASN A 57 14.96 -4.11 0.94
C ASN A 57 14.52 -4.37 -0.51
N LEU A 58 13.23 -4.64 -0.74
CA LEU A 58 12.69 -4.78 -2.10
C LEU A 58 12.88 -3.50 -2.92
N TRP A 59 12.61 -2.32 -2.35
CA TRP A 59 12.85 -1.04 -3.02
C TRP A 59 14.31 -0.82 -3.34
N ARG A 60 15.21 -1.15 -2.42
CA ARG A 60 16.65 -1.06 -2.63
C ARG A 60 17.11 -1.92 -3.81
N ILE A 61 16.63 -3.17 -3.90
CA ILE A 61 16.92 -4.08 -5.01
C ILE A 61 16.42 -3.50 -6.33
N ARG A 62 15.14 -3.10 -6.39
CA ARG A 62 14.52 -2.54 -7.60
C ARG A 62 15.21 -1.25 -8.09
N CYS A 63 15.67 -0.42 -7.16
CA CYS A 63 16.40 0.79 -7.50
C CYS A 63 17.80 0.46 -8.04
N ALA A 64 18.50 -0.50 -7.43
CA ALA A 64 19.80 -0.96 -7.92
C ALA A 64 19.71 -1.54 -9.34
N GLU A 65 18.68 -2.36 -9.61
CA GLU A 65 18.41 -2.94 -10.94
C GLU A 65 18.16 -1.88 -12.02
N SER A 66 17.66 -0.70 -11.64
CA SER A 66 17.30 0.39 -12.56
C SER A 66 18.28 1.57 -12.57
N GLY A 67 19.36 1.50 -11.78
CA GLY A 67 20.32 2.61 -11.62
C GLY A 67 19.78 3.81 -10.83
N ALA A 68 18.66 3.65 -10.12
CA ALA A 68 18.07 4.69 -9.29
C ALA A 68 18.76 4.79 -7.92
N LEU A 69 18.84 6.01 -7.38
CA LEU A 69 19.37 6.22 -6.03
C LEU A 69 18.28 6.06 -4.98
N PHE A 70 18.34 4.99 -4.18
CA PHE A 70 17.42 4.75 -3.06
C PHE A 70 17.98 5.25 -1.73
N PHE A 71 17.15 5.91 -0.93
CA PHE A 71 17.49 6.30 0.43
C PHE A 71 16.23 6.42 1.30
N VAL A 72 16.44 6.29 2.62
CA VAL A 72 15.40 6.30 3.64
C VAL A 72 15.68 7.45 4.59
N GLU A 73 14.66 8.22 4.92
CA GLU A 73 14.73 9.33 5.86
C GLU A 73 13.75 9.10 7.01
N HIS A 74 14.19 9.40 8.22
CA HIS A 74 13.30 9.42 9.38
C HIS A 74 12.57 10.76 9.46
N ALA A 75 11.26 10.72 9.73
CA ALA A 75 10.45 11.91 9.86
C ALA A 75 10.82 12.76 11.08
N SER A 76 11.41 12.14 12.12
CA SER A 76 11.86 12.78 13.37
C SER A 76 10.82 13.75 13.95
N SER A 77 9.58 13.28 14.10
CA SER A 77 8.43 14.04 14.62
C SER A 77 7.97 15.23 13.74
N ARG A 78 8.51 15.39 12.54
CA ARG A 78 8.03 16.36 11.55
C ARG A 78 7.10 15.69 10.54
N PRO A 79 6.17 16.43 9.91
CA PRO A 79 5.36 15.89 8.83
C PRO A 79 6.24 15.36 7.69
N ALA A 80 5.92 14.18 7.14
CA ALA A 80 6.70 13.59 6.05
C ALA A 80 6.85 14.52 4.83
N VAL A 81 5.81 15.30 4.53
CA VAL A 81 5.83 16.35 3.49
C VAL A 81 6.90 17.41 3.69
N ALA A 82 7.22 17.73 4.96
CA ALA A 82 8.30 18.69 5.26
C ALA A 82 9.66 18.09 4.91
N VAL A 83 9.88 16.83 5.27
CA VAL A 83 11.11 16.08 4.94
C VAL A 83 11.25 15.90 3.43
N ILE A 84 10.18 15.51 2.73
CA ILE A 84 10.17 15.37 1.27
C ILE A 84 10.57 16.70 0.61
N ALA A 85 9.95 17.81 1.00
CA ALA A 85 10.25 19.11 0.42
C ALA A 85 11.69 19.58 0.73
N GLU A 86 12.20 19.29 1.93
CA GLU A 86 13.58 19.56 2.33
C GLU A 86 14.57 18.78 1.46
N ILE A 87 14.37 17.47 1.33
CA ILE A 87 15.21 16.60 0.50
C ILE A 87 15.13 17.02 -0.97
N ALA A 88 13.94 17.33 -1.47
CA ALA A 88 13.74 17.76 -2.85
C ALA A 88 14.58 19.01 -3.16
N ARG A 89 14.59 20.00 -2.25
CA ARG A 89 15.45 21.19 -2.37
C ARG A 89 16.93 20.84 -2.28
N LYS A 90 17.35 20.08 -1.26
CA LYS A 90 18.76 19.69 -1.05
C LYS A 90 19.34 18.96 -2.26
N ARG A 91 18.53 18.11 -2.90
CA ARG A 91 18.93 17.30 -4.06
C ARG A 91 18.63 17.97 -5.40
N GLN A 92 18.09 19.19 -5.42
CA GLN A 92 17.71 19.91 -6.65
C GLN A 92 16.78 19.08 -7.54
N ILE A 93 15.75 18.48 -6.93
CA ILE A 93 14.70 17.75 -7.63
C ILE A 93 13.83 18.75 -8.39
N THR A 94 13.53 18.45 -9.65
CA THR A 94 12.67 19.25 -10.53
C THR A 94 11.27 18.64 -10.69
N GLY A 95 11.13 17.33 -10.48
CA GLY A 95 9.84 16.64 -10.47
C GLY A 95 9.70 15.62 -9.34
N ILE A 96 8.56 15.60 -8.66
CA ILE A 96 8.23 14.63 -7.61
C ILE A 96 7.09 13.73 -8.08
N ILE A 97 7.24 12.42 -7.88
CA ILE A 97 6.23 11.41 -8.18
C ILE A 97 5.68 10.87 -6.87
N VAL A 98 4.36 10.89 -6.70
CA VAL A 98 3.65 10.34 -5.54
C VAL A 98 2.47 9.47 -5.96
N GLY A 99 2.12 8.47 -5.16
CA GLY A 99 0.94 7.65 -5.40
C GLY A 99 -0.36 8.30 -4.93
N GLN A 100 -1.46 8.09 -5.65
CA GLN A 100 -2.80 8.48 -5.21
C GLN A 100 -3.21 7.77 -3.91
N SER A 101 -3.03 6.45 -3.80
CA SER A 101 -3.28 5.70 -2.55
C SER A 101 -2.27 6.03 -1.44
N ALA A 102 -1.14 6.64 -1.80
CA ALA A 102 -0.23 7.19 -0.81
C ALA A 102 -0.91 8.34 -0.05
N GLN A 103 -1.84 9.11 -0.65
CA GLN A 103 -2.57 10.15 0.08
C GLN A 103 -3.28 9.62 1.31
N SER A 104 -3.97 8.48 1.25
CA SER A 104 -4.70 7.96 2.41
C SER A 104 -3.74 7.44 3.49
N ARG A 105 -2.67 6.75 3.11
CA ARG A 105 -1.64 6.29 4.05
C ARG A 105 -0.86 7.45 4.69
N TRP A 106 -0.57 8.50 3.93
CA TRP A 106 0.04 9.70 4.45
C TRP A 106 -0.95 10.57 5.24
N GLN A 107 -2.25 10.54 4.93
CA GLN A 107 -3.31 11.17 5.74
C GLN A 107 -3.45 10.47 7.10
N GLU A 108 -3.28 9.15 7.19
CA GLU A 108 -3.25 8.46 8.49
C GLU A 108 -2.10 8.98 9.38
N LEU A 109 -1.00 9.41 8.76
CA LEU A 109 0.17 9.98 9.44
C LEU A 109 0.08 11.51 9.66
N ILE A 110 -0.86 12.22 9.03
CA ILE A 110 -0.91 13.70 9.01
C ILE A 110 -2.37 14.19 9.09
N ARG A 111 -2.67 15.17 9.95
CA ARG A 111 -4.00 15.81 10.05
C ARG A 111 -4.29 16.75 8.87
N GLY A 112 -4.40 16.24 7.63
CA GLY A 112 -4.72 17.04 6.44
C GLY A 112 -4.44 16.37 5.10
N SER A 113 -4.66 17.10 4.00
CA SER A 113 -4.37 16.62 2.64
C SER A 113 -2.86 16.69 2.33
N PHE A 114 -2.19 15.54 2.35
CA PHE A 114 -0.76 15.38 2.03
C PHE A 114 -0.35 16.14 0.75
N THR A 115 -1.10 15.96 -0.34
CA THR A 115 -0.78 16.57 -1.63
C THR A 115 -0.89 18.09 -1.59
N ASN A 116 -1.92 18.63 -0.94
CA ASN A 116 -2.09 20.08 -0.82
C ASN A 116 -0.97 20.69 0.01
N GLU A 117 -0.57 20.03 1.10
CA GLU A 117 0.56 20.49 1.92
C GLU A 117 1.88 20.39 1.16
N LEU A 118 2.09 19.30 0.40
CA LEU A 118 3.28 19.12 -0.41
C LEU A 118 3.37 20.21 -1.49
N LEU A 119 2.29 20.46 -2.24
CA LEU A 119 2.22 21.52 -3.26
C LEU A 119 2.60 22.89 -2.68
N ARG A 120 2.11 23.23 -1.48
CA ARG A 120 2.47 24.48 -0.79
C ARG A 120 3.95 24.56 -0.42
N ARG A 121 4.61 23.43 -0.16
CA ARG A 121 6.00 23.35 0.31
C ARG A 121 7.04 23.22 -0.81
N VAL A 122 6.68 22.61 -1.94
CA VAL A 122 7.64 22.29 -3.01
C VAL A 122 7.83 23.42 -4.02
N GLY A 123 6.91 24.39 -4.09
CA GLY A 123 7.07 25.59 -4.90
C GLY A 123 7.03 25.28 -6.40
N LYS A 124 8.15 25.49 -7.11
CA LYS A 124 8.27 25.33 -8.58
C LYS A 124 8.61 23.90 -9.04
N ILE A 125 8.55 22.93 -8.14
CA ILE A 125 8.84 21.52 -8.45
C ILE A 125 7.56 20.88 -8.97
N ASP A 126 7.63 20.22 -10.12
CA ASP A 126 6.49 19.55 -10.73
C ASP A 126 6.03 18.38 -9.85
N LEU A 127 4.71 18.18 -9.74
CA LEU A 127 4.14 17.09 -8.97
C LEU A 127 3.33 16.16 -9.88
N HIS A 128 3.80 14.93 -10.01
CA HIS A 128 3.14 13.87 -10.77
C HIS A 128 2.45 12.87 -9.83
N ILE A 129 1.12 12.83 -9.89
CA ILE A 129 0.31 11.91 -9.08
C ILE A 129 0.01 10.68 -9.93
N VAL A 130 0.57 9.54 -9.55
CA VAL A 130 0.31 8.26 -10.18
C VAL A 130 -0.86 7.61 -9.49
N ALA A 131 -1.91 7.30 -10.25
CA ALA A 131 -2.93 6.37 -9.79
C ALA A 131 -2.25 5.03 -9.49
N VAL A 132 -2.14 4.72 -8.21
CA VAL A 132 -1.78 3.39 -7.71
C VAL A 132 -3.09 2.76 -7.28
N GLN A 133 -3.43 1.68 -7.96
CA GLN A 133 -4.66 0.95 -7.76
C GLN A 133 -4.84 0.66 -6.27
N ARG A 134 -6.05 0.90 -5.74
CA ARG A 134 -6.42 0.38 -4.41
C ARG A 134 -6.29 -1.15 -4.48
N MET A 135 -5.96 -1.81 -3.37
CA MET A 135 -5.89 -3.28 -3.30
C MET A 135 -7.10 -3.99 -3.92
N ASP A 136 -8.26 -3.32 -3.99
CA ASP A 136 -9.44 -3.81 -4.73
C ASP A 136 -9.15 -4.19 -6.20
N ASN A 137 -8.20 -3.55 -6.89
CA ASN A 137 -7.83 -3.85 -8.28
C ASN A 137 -6.58 -4.75 -8.42
N ASP A 138 -5.68 -4.82 -7.42
CA ASP A 138 -4.62 -5.85 -7.40
C ASP A 138 -5.26 -7.26 -7.30
N LEU A 139 -6.47 -7.33 -6.73
CA LEU A 139 -7.32 -8.52 -6.75
C LEU A 139 -7.79 -8.86 -8.17
N GLU A 140 -7.97 -7.93 -9.11
CA GLU A 140 -8.38 -8.28 -10.48
C GLU A 140 -7.23 -8.91 -11.30
N GLU A 141 -5.97 -8.59 -10.98
CA GLU A 141 -4.78 -9.17 -11.66
C GLU A 141 -4.32 -10.51 -11.06
N THR A 142 -4.71 -10.83 -9.82
CA THR A 142 -4.27 -12.04 -9.10
C THR A 142 -5.41 -12.92 -8.60
N HIS A 143 -6.65 -12.43 -8.65
CA HIS A 143 -7.86 -13.10 -8.19
C HIS A 143 -9.04 -12.92 -9.18
N GLU A 144 -10.03 -13.80 -9.12
CA GLU A 144 -11.28 -13.66 -9.85
C GLU A 144 -12.13 -12.50 -9.28
N ARG A 145 -13.17 -12.07 -10.03
CA ARG A 145 -14.13 -11.08 -9.54
C ARG A 145 -14.66 -11.50 -8.18
N GLY A 146 -14.63 -10.56 -7.23
CA GLY A 146 -15.09 -10.80 -5.87
C GLY A 146 -16.55 -11.24 -5.82
N ILE A 147 -16.81 -12.37 -5.17
CA ILE A 147 -18.16 -12.90 -4.97
C ILE A 147 -18.61 -12.70 -3.53
N HIS A 148 -19.88 -12.39 -3.35
CA HIS A 148 -20.45 -12.29 -2.01
C HIS A 148 -20.50 -13.67 -1.37
N VAL A 149 -19.98 -13.76 -0.14
CA VAL A 149 -19.97 -15.00 0.64
C VAL A 149 -20.39 -14.75 2.07
N THR A 150 -20.93 -15.79 2.67
CA THR A 150 -21.14 -15.92 4.11
C THR A 150 -20.00 -16.74 4.70
N VAL A 151 -19.66 -16.48 5.95
CA VAL A 151 -18.76 -17.35 6.72
C VAL A 151 -19.59 -18.05 7.77
N ARG A 152 -19.47 -19.37 7.85
CA ARG A 152 -20.12 -20.21 8.85
C ARG A 152 -19.08 -20.87 9.73
N ARG A 153 -19.47 -21.18 10.97
CA ARG A 153 -18.65 -21.98 11.86
C ARG A 153 -18.93 -23.47 11.62
N ALA A 154 -17.90 -24.22 11.24
CA ALA A 154 -17.93 -25.67 11.04
C ALA A 154 -17.06 -26.34 12.12
N GLY A 155 -17.65 -26.64 13.28
CA GLY A 155 -16.92 -27.16 14.44
C GLY A 155 -15.91 -26.14 15.01
N ALA A 156 -14.62 -26.46 14.87
CA ALA A 156 -13.50 -25.61 15.31
C ALA A 156 -13.02 -24.62 14.24
N GLU A 157 -13.45 -24.81 12.98
CA GLU A 157 -13.01 -24.01 11.84
C GLU A 157 -14.11 -23.06 11.35
N TYR A 158 -13.71 -22.14 10.47
CA TYR A 158 -14.61 -21.18 9.83
C TYR A 158 -14.52 -21.36 8.33
N GLU A 159 -15.63 -21.66 7.69
CA GLU A 159 -15.71 -22.00 6.28
C GLU A 159 -16.49 -20.97 5.49
N LEU A 160 -16.09 -20.75 4.25
CA LEU A 160 -16.86 -20.00 3.28
C LEU A 160 -18.14 -20.75 2.90
N SER A 161 -19.19 -19.99 2.66
CA SER A 161 -20.46 -20.44 2.13
C SER A 161 -20.93 -19.45 1.06
N HIS A 162 -21.39 -19.98 -0.06
CA HIS A 162 -21.97 -19.19 -1.15
C HIS A 162 -23.49 -19.00 -1.00
N SER A 163 -24.07 -19.54 0.08
CA SER A 163 -25.49 -19.42 0.38
C SER A 163 -25.83 -18.10 1.04
N LEU A 164 -27.11 -17.72 0.95
CA LEU A 164 -27.69 -16.60 1.69
C LEU A 164 -27.48 -16.75 3.21
N PRO A 165 -27.45 -15.63 3.96
CA PRO A 165 -27.26 -15.67 5.40
C PRO A 165 -28.36 -16.48 6.09
N ASP A 166 -27.93 -17.35 7.01
CA ASP A 166 -28.77 -18.19 7.84
C ASP A 166 -28.36 -18.09 9.32
N ASN A 167 -29.02 -18.85 10.20
CA ASN A 167 -28.73 -18.85 11.64
C ASN A 167 -27.29 -19.31 11.98
N GLY A 168 -26.57 -19.96 11.06
CA GLY A 168 -25.19 -20.39 11.23
C GLY A 168 -24.15 -19.39 10.73
N THR A 169 -24.59 -18.29 10.12
CA THR A 169 -23.71 -17.28 9.53
C THR A 169 -23.09 -16.38 10.62
N VAL A 170 -21.76 -16.35 10.66
CA VAL A 170 -21.00 -15.56 11.63
C VAL A 170 -20.47 -14.24 11.06
N ALA A 171 -20.28 -14.16 9.74
CA ALA A 171 -19.85 -12.95 9.05
C ALA A 171 -20.27 -12.96 7.58
N MET A 172 -20.33 -11.77 6.97
CA MET A 172 -20.62 -11.58 5.54
C MET A 172 -19.52 -10.74 4.91
N GLY A 173 -19.11 -11.11 3.70
CA GLY A 173 -18.00 -10.46 3.02
C GLY A 173 -17.95 -10.70 1.53
N ILE A 174 -16.83 -10.26 0.95
CA ILE A 174 -16.49 -10.51 -0.44
C ILE A 174 -15.28 -11.44 -0.45
N PHE A 175 -15.39 -12.56 -1.15
CA PHE A 175 -14.29 -13.48 -1.38
C PHE A 175 -13.71 -13.28 -2.78
N PHE A 176 -12.40 -13.15 -2.82
CA PHE A 176 -11.61 -13.04 -4.04
C PHE A 176 -10.79 -14.33 -4.15
N LYS A 177 -11.12 -15.19 -5.11
CA LYS A 177 -10.42 -16.48 -5.35
C LYS A 177 -9.15 -16.25 -6.15
N ASN A 178 -8.02 -16.85 -5.81
CA ASN A 178 -6.79 -16.73 -6.61
C ASN A 178 -7.02 -17.16 -8.06
N LEU A 179 -6.42 -16.44 -9.02
CA LEU A 179 -6.34 -16.88 -10.41
C LEU A 179 -5.46 -18.14 -10.49
N ASN A 180 -5.85 -19.08 -11.36
CA ASN A 180 -5.12 -20.33 -11.64
C ASN A 180 -5.07 -21.37 -10.50
N THR A 181 -6.07 -21.39 -9.60
CA THR A 181 -6.19 -22.48 -8.61
C THR A 181 -7.57 -23.13 -8.65
N GLU A 182 -7.63 -24.46 -8.72
CA GLU A 182 -8.90 -25.19 -8.63
C GLU A 182 -9.53 -25.08 -7.24
N PHE A 183 -8.71 -24.91 -6.19
CA PHE A 183 -9.17 -24.80 -4.80
C PHE A 183 -9.68 -23.41 -4.47
N ASP A 184 -10.68 -23.30 -3.59
CA ASP A 184 -11.19 -22.03 -3.05
C ASP A 184 -10.18 -21.40 -2.06
N SER A 185 -9.01 -21.06 -2.55
CA SER A 185 -7.98 -20.33 -1.82
C SER A 185 -7.94 -18.90 -2.33
N GLY A 186 -7.80 -17.95 -1.41
CA GLY A 186 -7.91 -16.54 -1.76
C GLY A 186 -7.99 -15.63 -0.56
N LEU A 187 -8.62 -14.47 -0.76
CA LEU A 187 -8.75 -13.43 0.25
C LEU A 187 -10.23 -13.15 0.54
N LEU A 188 -10.58 -13.16 1.83
CA LEU A 188 -11.89 -12.75 2.32
C LEU A 188 -11.80 -11.33 2.88
N LYS A 189 -12.60 -10.43 2.33
CA LYS A 189 -12.78 -9.04 2.80
C LYS A 189 -14.04 -8.95 3.64
N LEU A 190 -13.90 -8.61 4.92
CA LEU A 190 -14.99 -8.33 5.85
C LEU A 190 -15.03 -6.84 6.22
N LYS A 191 -16.24 -6.32 6.44
CA LYS A 191 -16.42 -4.95 6.95
C LYS A 191 -16.11 -4.92 8.45
N ASN A 192 -15.38 -3.90 8.90
CA ASN A 192 -15.02 -3.68 10.31
C ASN A 192 -15.24 -2.22 10.70
N GLY A 193 -16.41 -1.90 11.25
CA GLY A 193 -16.83 -0.51 11.46
C GLY A 193 -16.81 0.29 10.15
N ASP A 194 -16.04 1.38 10.12
CA ASP A 194 -15.85 2.24 8.94
C ASP A 194 -14.75 1.75 7.99
N GLY A 195 -14.06 0.65 8.33
CA GLY A 195 -12.97 0.07 7.54
C GLY A 195 -13.23 -1.35 7.06
N PHE A 196 -12.16 -2.01 6.60
CA PHE A 196 -12.18 -3.39 6.13
C PHE A 196 -11.06 -4.21 6.77
N ALA A 197 -11.35 -5.47 7.06
CA ALA A 197 -10.39 -6.48 7.46
C ALA A 197 -10.27 -7.56 6.37
N TYR A 198 -9.07 -8.12 6.21
CA TYR A 198 -8.78 -9.11 5.19
C TYR A 198 -8.24 -10.38 5.84
N PHE A 199 -8.73 -11.53 5.39
CA PHE A 199 -8.35 -12.83 5.93
C PHE A 199 -7.97 -13.79 4.81
N LYS A 200 -6.96 -14.61 5.06
CA LYS A 200 -6.54 -15.64 4.09
C LYS A 200 -7.47 -16.83 4.15
N ILE A 201 -7.91 -17.27 2.98
CA ILE A 201 -8.68 -18.50 2.79
C ILE A 201 -7.77 -19.54 2.15
N ARG A 202 -7.79 -20.75 2.70
CA ARG A 202 -7.13 -21.93 2.12
C ARG A 202 -8.15 -23.04 2.03
N LYS A 203 -8.39 -23.53 0.80
CA LYS A 203 -9.35 -24.61 0.54
C LYS A 203 -10.73 -24.37 1.19
N GLY A 204 -11.25 -23.14 1.09
CA GLY A 204 -12.56 -22.76 1.65
C GLY A 204 -12.56 -22.44 3.15
N VAL A 205 -11.46 -22.67 3.86
CA VAL A 205 -11.36 -22.43 5.32
C VAL A 205 -10.61 -21.12 5.58
N VAL A 206 -11.09 -20.34 6.54
CA VAL A 206 -10.37 -19.17 7.05
C VAL A 206 -9.15 -19.63 7.82
N ALA A 207 -7.98 -19.47 7.21
CA ALA A 207 -6.70 -19.93 7.74
C ALA A 207 -6.04 -18.90 8.68
N ASP A 208 -6.68 -17.74 8.90
CA ASP A 208 -6.11 -16.63 9.66
C ASP A 208 -6.54 -16.69 11.14
N ALA A 209 -5.57 -16.81 12.04
CA ALA A 209 -5.79 -16.90 13.48
C ALA A 209 -6.43 -15.63 14.10
N ALA A 210 -6.42 -14.51 13.37
CA ALA A 210 -7.10 -13.29 13.81
C ALA A 210 -8.63 -13.33 13.63
N PHE A 211 -9.16 -14.33 12.93
CA PHE A 211 -10.59 -14.38 12.56
C PHE A 211 -11.55 -14.65 13.72
N PRO A 212 -11.30 -15.58 14.67
CA PRO A 212 -12.18 -15.71 15.83
C PRO A 212 -12.19 -14.45 16.73
N PRO A 213 -11.03 -13.83 17.06
CA PRO A 213 -11.00 -12.57 17.82
C PRO A 213 -11.64 -11.38 17.10
N PHE A 214 -11.67 -11.37 15.76
CA PHE A 214 -12.30 -10.34 14.97
C PHE A 214 -13.82 -10.27 15.18
N LEU A 215 -14.48 -11.44 15.23
CA LEU A 215 -15.93 -11.52 15.41
C LEU A 215 -16.37 -10.95 16.76
N GLU A 216 -15.58 -11.18 17.81
CA GLU A 216 -15.87 -10.69 19.17
C GLU A 216 -15.74 -9.17 19.31
N LYS A 217 -14.78 -8.57 18.58
CA LYS A 217 -14.60 -7.11 18.56
C LYS A 217 -15.69 -6.40 17.76
N SER A 218 -16.19 -7.04 16.71
CA SER A 218 -17.24 -6.48 15.84
C SER A 218 -18.61 -6.42 16.54
N LYS A 219 -18.91 -7.35 17.47
CA LYS A 219 -20.18 -7.39 18.24
C LYS A 219 -20.27 -6.39 19.40
N LYS A 220 -19.19 -5.71 19.78
CA LYS A 220 -19.13 -4.79 20.94
C LYS A 220 -19.32 -3.30 20.56
N LYS A 221 -19.75 -3.01 19.34
CA LYS A 221 -20.11 -1.67 18.84
C LYS A 221 -21.52 -1.69 18.29
#